data_AF-A0A2X0KCR3-F1
#
_entry.id   AF-A0A2X0KCR3-F1
#
_cell.length_a   1.000
_cell.length_b   1.000
_cell.length_c   1.000
_cell.angle_alpha   90.00
_cell.angle_beta   90.00
_cell.angle_gamma   90.00
#
_symmetry.space_group_name_H-M   'P 1'
#
loop_
_entity.id
_entity.type
_entity.pdbx_description
1 polymer ?
#
loop_
_entity_poly.entity_id
_entity_poly.type
_entity_poly.pdbx_seq_one_letter_code
_entity_poly.pdbx_strand_id
1 'polypeptide(L)'
;MAGTLAAVAACSSSVTSQSVKAPTRTVTATVTHQAAPAPSATATASPAHISAPPTSEHPVQPTVTATTTPPHAAPSSQGPSPSAATHVVIYGCDGQPVGQPAEFVLACGDGGVALQSLNWSGWGGSTATATGQLRENTCVPNCAVGGSTSNSATVTVSGLTGGRYTSMHISAPGARNPILDYGLRLNGPVIQ
;
A
#
# COMPACT_ATOMS: atom_id res chain seq x y z
N MET A 1 75.74 9.95 3.22
CA MET A 1 74.88 8.74 3.26
C MET A 1 73.43 9.21 3.14
N ALA A 2 72.71 8.68 2.14
CA ALA A 2 71.26 8.69 1.83
C ALA A 2 70.34 9.77 2.47
N GLY A 3 69.51 10.56 1.78
CA GLY A 3 68.97 10.48 0.42
C GLY A 3 67.65 9.71 0.36
N THR A 4 66.51 10.38 0.54
CA THR A 4 65.22 9.92 -0.04
C THR A 4 64.27 11.11 -0.29
N LEU A 5 64.09 11.42 -1.57
CA LEU A 5 63.01 12.23 -2.13
C LEU A 5 61.80 11.30 -2.37
N ALA A 6 60.60 11.70 -1.98
CA ALA A 6 59.37 11.04 -2.42
C ALA A 6 58.49 12.06 -3.18
N ALA A 7 58.32 11.77 -4.45
CA ALA A 7 57.71 12.61 -5.47
C ALA A 7 56.19 12.74 -5.27
N VAL A 8 55.69 13.97 -5.40
CA VAL A 8 54.26 14.26 -5.54
C VAL A 8 53.88 13.94 -6.99
N ALA A 9 53.14 12.85 -7.19
CA ALA A 9 52.59 12.50 -8.49
C ALA A 9 51.46 13.47 -8.86
N ALA A 10 51.72 14.34 -9.83
CA ALA A 10 50.73 15.20 -10.45
C ALA A 10 49.90 14.38 -11.46
N CYS A 11 48.63 14.11 -11.13
CA CYS A 11 47.66 13.62 -12.11
C CYS A 11 46.99 14.82 -12.78
N SER A 12 47.30 15.02 -14.06
CA SER A 12 46.72 16.05 -14.92
C SER A 12 45.31 15.63 -15.33
N SER A 13 44.32 16.48 -15.07
CA SER A 13 42.95 16.32 -15.59
C SER A 13 42.64 17.50 -16.51
N SER A 14 42.71 17.25 -17.82
CA SER A 14 42.31 18.20 -18.87
C SER A 14 40.80 18.42 -18.84
N VAL A 15 40.38 19.66 -18.58
CA VAL A 15 38.97 20.10 -18.61
C VAL A 15 38.66 20.67 -19.99
N THR A 16 37.88 19.94 -20.79
CA THR A 16 37.24 20.48 -22.00
C THR A 16 36.09 21.39 -21.56
N SER A 17 36.27 22.70 -21.67
CA SER A 17 35.23 23.70 -21.40
C SER A 17 34.25 23.78 -22.56
N GLN A 18 32.96 23.51 -22.31
CA GLN A 18 31.87 23.96 -23.19
C GLN A 18 30.94 24.86 -22.37
N SER A 19 30.81 26.10 -22.84
CA SER A 19 30.08 27.19 -22.18
C SER A 19 28.61 27.14 -22.57
N VAL A 20 27.71 26.91 -21.61
CA VAL A 20 26.26 27.09 -21.80
C VAL A 20 25.75 28.12 -20.79
N LYS A 21 25.10 29.15 -21.34
CA LYS A 21 24.66 30.38 -20.69
C LYS A 21 23.30 30.18 -20.01
N ALA A 22 23.24 30.17 -18.67
CA ALA A 22 22.00 30.31 -17.90
C ALA A 22 22.30 30.83 -16.47
N PRO A 23 21.46 31.68 -15.85
CA PRO A 23 21.68 32.18 -14.50
C PRO A 23 21.16 31.14 -13.50
N THR A 24 21.97 30.14 -13.18
CA THR A 24 21.62 29.14 -12.17
C THR A 24 22.24 29.53 -10.84
N ARG A 25 21.38 29.81 -9.85
CA ARG A 25 21.75 30.04 -8.46
C ARG A 25 22.39 28.75 -7.91
N THR A 26 23.72 28.72 -7.82
CA THR A 26 24.48 27.56 -7.34
C THR A 26 24.28 27.39 -5.84
N VAL A 27 23.58 26.32 -5.44
CA VAL A 27 23.58 25.83 -4.06
C VAL A 27 24.70 24.80 -3.95
N THR A 28 25.79 25.15 -3.26
CA THR A 28 26.89 24.23 -2.96
C THR A 28 26.43 23.27 -1.85
N ALA A 29 25.91 22.10 -2.21
CA ALA A 29 25.73 21.00 -1.27
C ALA A 29 27.08 20.32 -1.04
N THR A 30 27.63 20.47 0.17
CA THR A 30 28.82 19.71 0.58
C THR A 30 28.35 18.32 0.99
N VAL A 31 28.61 17.31 0.15
CA VAL A 31 28.34 15.90 0.48
C VAL A 31 29.51 15.37 1.31
N THR A 32 29.34 15.35 2.63
CA THR A 32 30.27 14.69 3.54
C THR A 32 29.94 13.20 3.54
N HIS A 33 30.73 12.38 2.86
CA HIS A 33 30.64 10.92 3.00
C HIS A 33 31.21 10.52 4.37
N GLN A 34 30.32 10.22 5.31
CA GLN A 34 30.68 9.62 6.58
C GLN A 34 30.84 8.11 6.38
N ALA A 35 32.05 7.60 6.60
CA ALA A 35 32.34 6.17 6.54
C ALA A 35 31.56 5.42 7.63
N ALA A 36 30.80 4.41 7.23
CA ALA A 36 30.07 3.53 8.15
C ALA A 36 31.06 2.65 8.95
N PRO A 37 30.85 2.45 10.27
CA PRO A 37 31.60 1.47 11.03
C PRO A 37 31.20 0.04 10.61
N ALA A 38 32.21 -0.83 10.45
CA ALA A 38 32.07 -2.22 10.03
C ALA A 38 31.25 -3.06 11.03
N PRO A 39 30.51 -4.09 10.58
CA PRO A 39 29.80 -5.01 11.45
C PRO A 39 30.78 -5.97 12.16
N SER A 40 30.75 -6.00 13.49
CA SER A 40 31.41 -7.04 14.29
C SER A 40 30.64 -8.35 14.17
N ALA A 41 31.21 -9.31 13.45
CA ALA A 41 30.74 -10.67 13.41
C ALA A 41 31.17 -11.41 14.68
N THR A 42 30.21 -11.79 15.52
CA THR A 42 30.44 -12.76 16.60
C THR A 42 29.82 -14.09 16.19
N ALA A 43 30.69 -15.02 15.81
CA ALA A 43 30.34 -16.43 15.62
C ALA A 43 30.00 -17.05 16.98
N THR A 44 28.90 -17.79 17.07
CA THR A 44 28.66 -18.74 18.16
C THR A 44 28.15 -20.04 17.57
N ALA A 45 28.82 -21.11 17.98
CA ALA A 45 28.82 -22.44 17.41
C ALA A 45 27.49 -23.21 17.59
N SER A 46 27.26 -24.11 16.64
CA SER A 46 26.25 -25.17 16.65
C SER A 46 26.59 -26.28 17.64
N PRO A 47 25.57 -26.89 18.28
CA PRO A 47 25.63 -28.30 18.63
C PRO A 47 24.64 -29.12 17.79
N ALA A 48 25.13 -30.29 17.38
CA ALA A 48 24.40 -31.34 16.68
C ALA A 48 23.40 -32.05 17.60
N HIS A 49 22.22 -32.35 17.06
CA HIS A 49 21.28 -33.33 17.62
C HIS A 49 20.84 -34.31 16.52
N ILE A 50 21.57 -35.43 16.48
CA ILE A 50 21.13 -36.82 16.30
C ILE A 50 19.85 -37.05 15.47
N SER A 51 20.03 -37.60 14.27
CA SER A 51 18.99 -38.30 13.51
C SER A 51 18.69 -39.68 14.12
N ALA A 52 17.39 -40.00 14.24
CA ALA A 52 16.86 -41.35 14.08
C ALA A 52 15.35 -41.29 13.70
N PRO A 53 14.88 -42.03 12.67
CA PRO A 53 13.46 -42.29 12.40
C PRO A 53 12.99 -43.52 13.23
N PRO A 54 11.68 -43.72 13.52
CA PRO A 54 10.69 -44.28 12.56
C PRO A 54 9.27 -43.70 12.84
N THR A 55 8.11 -44.04 12.27
CA THR A 55 7.57 -45.21 11.57
C THR A 55 6.32 -44.74 10.82
N SER A 56 6.04 -45.29 9.64
CA SER A 56 4.71 -45.21 9.03
C SER A 56 3.67 -45.88 9.93
N GLU A 57 2.60 -45.17 10.26
CA GLU A 57 1.33 -45.81 10.67
C GLU A 57 0.20 -45.21 9.85
N HIS A 58 -0.17 -45.95 8.80
CA HIS A 58 -1.46 -45.84 8.14
C HIS A 58 -2.54 -46.36 9.10
N PRO A 59 -3.54 -45.56 9.48
CA PRO A 59 -4.76 -46.10 10.06
C PRO A 59 -5.55 -46.80 8.95
N VAL A 60 -5.73 -48.10 9.15
CA VAL A 60 -6.73 -48.94 8.48
C VAL A 60 -8.09 -48.24 8.43
N GLN A 61 -8.56 -47.97 7.21
CA GLN A 61 -9.90 -47.45 6.97
C GLN A 61 -10.92 -48.58 7.20
N PRO A 62 -11.89 -48.44 8.13
CA PRO A 62 -13.02 -49.35 8.18
C PRO A 62 -13.84 -49.18 6.91
N THR A 63 -13.98 -50.25 6.14
CA THR A 63 -14.95 -50.32 5.04
C THR A 63 -16.33 -50.40 5.66
N VAL A 64 -17.02 -49.27 5.76
CA VAL A 64 -18.46 -49.25 6.05
C VAL A 64 -19.23 -49.36 4.74
N THR A 65 -19.93 -50.47 4.58
CA THR A 65 -20.93 -50.68 3.53
C THR A 65 -22.09 -49.72 3.77
N ALA A 66 -22.15 -48.62 3.00
CA ALA A 66 -23.33 -47.76 2.98
C ALA A 66 -24.42 -48.40 2.11
N THR A 67 -25.53 -48.77 2.73
CA THR A 67 -26.76 -49.17 2.05
C THR A 67 -27.35 -47.95 1.34
N THR A 68 -27.31 -47.95 0.02
CA THR A 68 -27.84 -46.90 -0.85
C THR A 68 -29.36 -46.84 -0.73
N THR A 69 -29.87 -45.87 0.04
CA THR A 69 -31.27 -45.42 -0.09
C THR A 69 -31.26 -44.27 -1.09
N PRO A 70 -32.02 -44.30 -2.19
CA PRO A 70 -32.05 -43.20 -3.14
C PRO A 70 -32.66 -41.95 -2.50
N PRO A 71 -31.95 -40.81 -2.42
CA PRO A 71 -32.59 -39.55 -2.11
C PRO A 71 -33.47 -39.15 -3.29
N HIS A 72 -34.76 -38.96 -3.01
CA HIS A 72 -35.72 -38.32 -3.89
C HIS A 72 -35.14 -36.98 -4.37
N ALA A 73 -34.92 -36.84 -5.68
CA ALA A 73 -34.43 -35.62 -6.28
C ALA A 73 -35.46 -34.49 -6.07
N ALA A 74 -35.19 -33.60 -5.13
CA ALA A 74 -35.90 -32.34 -5.05
C ALA A 74 -35.54 -31.49 -6.29
N PRO A 75 -36.50 -30.80 -6.93
CA PRO A 75 -36.20 -29.89 -8.01
C PRO A 75 -35.29 -28.78 -7.47
N SER A 76 -34.09 -28.69 -8.02
CA SER A 76 -33.17 -27.59 -7.74
C SER A 76 -33.80 -26.31 -8.29
N SER A 77 -34.31 -25.45 -7.41
CA SER A 77 -34.62 -24.07 -7.75
C SER A 77 -33.33 -23.44 -8.29
N GLN A 78 -33.27 -23.23 -9.61
CA GLN A 78 -32.23 -22.40 -10.20
C GLN A 78 -32.43 -20.99 -9.66
N GLY A 79 -31.66 -20.65 -8.62
CA GLY A 79 -31.51 -19.27 -8.18
C GLY A 79 -31.02 -18.40 -9.33
N PRO A 80 -31.26 -17.08 -9.29
CA PRO A 80 -30.85 -16.18 -10.35
C PRO A 80 -29.39 -16.42 -10.73
N SER A 81 -29.18 -16.66 -12.02
CA SER A 81 -27.85 -16.76 -12.62
C SER A 81 -27.04 -15.53 -12.20
N PRO A 82 -25.78 -15.68 -11.73
CA PRO A 82 -24.96 -14.54 -11.37
C PRO A 82 -24.80 -13.67 -12.61
N SER A 83 -25.53 -12.56 -12.64
CA SER A 83 -25.38 -11.51 -13.64
C SER A 83 -23.90 -11.17 -13.70
N ALA A 84 -23.33 -11.16 -14.91
CA ALA A 84 -21.90 -10.92 -15.15
C ALA A 84 -21.42 -9.82 -14.21
N ALA A 85 -20.54 -10.18 -13.26
CA ALA A 85 -20.09 -9.28 -12.22
C ALA A 85 -19.41 -8.09 -12.89
N THR A 86 -20.14 -6.99 -13.03
CA THR A 86 -19.56 -5.74 -13.49
C THR A 86 -18.58 -5.33 -12.40
N HIS A 87 -17.29 -5.26 -12.74
CA HIS A 87 -16.26 -4.80 -11.82
C HIS A 87 -16.56 -3.34 -11.47
N VAL A 88 -17.23 -3.12 -10.33
CA VAL A 88 -17.53 -1.79 -9.84
C VAL A 88 -16.29 -1.20 -9.18
N VAL A 89 -15.95 0.03 -9.57
CA VAL A 89 -14.67 0.66 -9.20
C VAL A 89 -14.82 2.09 -8.71
N ILE A 90 -13.80 2.54 -8.00
CA ILE A 90 -13.43 3.95 -7.83
C ILE A 90 -12.04 4.16 -8.43
N TYR A 91 -11.68 5.38 -8.78
CA TYR A 91 -10.37 5.65 -9.39
C TYR A 91 -9.45 6.28 -8.35
N GLY A 92 -8.23 5.77 -8.24
CA GLY A 92 -7.17 6.36 -7.43
C GLY A 92 -6.56 7.61 -8.06
N CYS A 93 -5.69 8.28 -7.32
CA CYS A 93 -4.98 9.48 -7.77
C CYS A 93 -4.07 9.24 -8.99
N ASP A 94 -3.61 8.01 -9.16
CA ASP A 94 -2.83 7.50 -10.28
C ASP A 94 -3.71 7.11 -11.49
N GLY A 95 -5.01 7.32 -11.39
CA GLY A 95 -5.99 6.99 -12.43
C GLY A 95 -6.25 5.50 -12.59
N GLN A 96 -5.77 4.67 -11.67
CA GLN A 96 -6.07 3.24 -11.68
C GLN A 96 -7.46 2.96 -11.10
N PRO A 97 -8.28 2.14 -11.77
CA PRO A 97 -9.53 1.68 -11.23
C PRO A 97 -9.28 0.63 -10.13
N VAL A 98 -9.84 0.85 -8.95
CA VAL A 98 -9.74 -0.04 -7.79
C VAL A 98 -11.12 -0.42 -7.28
N GLY A 99 -11.30 -1.70 -6.94
CA GLY A 99 -12.54 -2.22 -6.36
C GLY A 99 -12.36 -2.46 -4.86
N GLN A 100 -13.31 -1.98 -4.05
CA GLN A 100 -13.36 -2.17 -2.58
C GLN A 100 -11.99 -2.01 -1.90
N PRO A 101 -11.25 -0.93 -2.14
CA PRO A 101 -9.89 -0.83 -1.64
C PRO A 101 -9.87 -0.78 -0.12
N ALA A 102 -8.91 -1.47 0.50
CA ALA A 102 -8.65 -1.39 1.94
C ALA A 102 -7.98 -0.07 2.34
N GLU A 103 -7.28 0.58 1.40
CA GLU A 103 -6.62 1.87 1.57
C GLU A 103 -6.88 2.76 0.36
N PHE A 104 -7.08 4.06 0.59
CA PHE A 104 -7.40 4.99 -0.49
C PHE A 104 -6.86 6.39 -0.20
N VAL A 105 -5.99 6.91 -1.07
CA VAL A 105 -5.43 8.26 -0.93
C VAL A 105 -6.46 9.30 -1.36
N LEU A 106 -6.72 10.28 -0.50
CA LEU A 106 -7.70 11.35 -0.75
C LEU A 106 -7.03 12.63 -1.25
N ALA A 107 -5.87 12.97 -0.69
CA ALA A 107 -5.11 14.14 -1.10
C ALA A 107 -4.09 13.76 -2.20
N CYS A 108 -4.51 13.83 -3.47
CA CYS A 108 -3.70 13.33 -4.59
C CYS A 108 -2.38 14.08 -4.83
N GLY A 109 -2.23 15.32 -4.37
CA GLY A 109 -1.02 16.12 -4.59
C GLY A 109 0.13 15.75 -3.66
N ASP A 110 -0.17 15.53 -2.37
CA ASP A 110 0.83 15.41 -1.30
C ASP A 110 0.63 14.18 -0.41
N GLY A 111 -0.44 13.41 -0.60
CA GLY A 111 -0.75 12.24 0.22
C GLY A 111 -1.07 12.58 1.68
N GLY A 112 -1.37 13.85 1.97
CA GLY A 112 -1.59 14.36 3.33
C GLY A 112 -2.80 13.75 4.04
N VAL A 113 -3.74 13.17 3.28
CA VAL A 113 -4.96 12.55 3.79
C VAL A 113 -5.21 11.24 3.05
N ALA A 114 -5.47 10.16 3.80
CA ALA A 114 -5.78 8.86 3.26
C ALA A 114 -6.78 8.10 4.15
N LEU A 115 -7.53 7.19 3.55
CA LEU A 115 -8.34 6.20 4.24
C LEU A 115 -7.54 4.91 4.39
N GLN A 116 -7.70 4.24 5.52
CA GLN A 116 -7.00 3.01 5.85
C GLN A 116 -7.94 2.01 6.52
N SER A 117 -7.60 0.72 6.43
CA SER A 117 -8.33 -0.38 7.05
C SER A 117 -9.82 -0.38 6.71
N LEU A 118 -10.16 -0.05 5.47
CA LEU A 118 -11.54 0.03 5.00
C LEU A 118 -12.17 -1.36 4.89
N ASN A 119 -13.31 -1.54 5.53
CA ASN A 119 -14.15 -2.72 5.40
C ASN A 119 -15.47 -2.34 4.74
N TRP A 120 -15.62 -2.71 3.46
CA TRP A 120 -16.77 -2.33 2.64
C TRP A 120 -17.97 -3.29 2.80
N SER A 121 -19.16 -2.71 2.68
CA SER A 121 -20.44 -3.38 2.63
C SER A 121 -21.31 -2.75 1.52
N GLY A 122 -22.13 -3.56 0.86
CA GLY A 122 -23.04 -3.09 -0.19
C GLY A 122 -22.37 -2.63 -1.50
N TRP A 123 -21.09 -2.95 -1.70
CA TRP A 123 -20.38 -2.58 -2.93
C TRP A 123 -21.04 -3.15 -4.19
N GLY A 124 -21.13 -2.31 -5.22
CA GLY A 124 -21.87 -2.60 -6.44
C GLY A 124 -23.35 -2.24 -6.38
N GLY A 125 -23.90 -1.91 -5.20
CA GLY A 125 -25.22 -1.30 -5.06
C GLY A 125 -25.23 0.19 -5.41
N SER A 126 -26.41 0.82 -5.35
CA SER A 126 -26.58 2.27 -5.55
C SER A 126 -25.67 3.10 -4.62
N THR A 127 -25.43 2.57 -3.43
CA THR A 127 -24.55 3.10 -2.41
C THR A 127 -23.75 1.95 -1.80
N ALA A 128 -22.50 2.21 -1.41
CA ALA A 128 -21.71 1.30 -0.60
C ALA A 128 -21.10 2.05 0.58
N THR A 129 -20.93 1.36 1.70
CA THR A 129 -20.43 1.96 2.95
C THR A 129 -19.24 1.18 3.47
N ALA A 130 -18.22 1.87 3.96
CA ALA A 130 -17.12 1.27 4.70
C ALA A 130 -16.94 1.89 6.07
N THR A 131 -16.47 1.08 7.01
CA THR A 131 -15.83 1.55 8.24
C THR A 131 -14.33 1.45 8.09
N GLY A 132 -13.59 2.32 8.77
CA GLY A 132 -12.13 2.28 8.79
C GLY A 132 -11.57 3.50 9.50
N GLN A 133 -10.42 3.97 9.04
CA GLN A 133 -9.72 5.09 9.65
C GLN A 133 -9.38 6.16 8.62
N LEU A 134 -9.55 7.43 9.00
CA LEU A 134 -9.01 8.57 8.29
C LEU A 134 -7.64 8.92 8.89
N ARG A 135 -6.58 8.76 8.09
CA ARG A 135 -5.24 9.21 8.41
C ARG A 135 -5.03 10.60 7.83
N GLU A 136 -4.55 11.50 8.68
CA GLU A 136 -4.10 12.83 8.28
C GLU A 136 -2.66 13.07 8.73
N ASN A 137 -1.85 13.73 7.90
CA ASN A 137 -0.50 14.12 8.29
C ASN A 137 -0.53 15.33 9.24
N THR A 138 0.37 15.33 10.22
CA THR A 138 0.60 16.41 11.17
C THR A 138 1.84 17.19 10.73
N CYS A 139 1.68 18.15 9.84
CA CYS A 139 2.80 18.86 9.20
C CYS A 139 3.27 20.12 9.95
N VAL A 140 3.46 20.07 11.27
CA VAL A 140 3.95 21.22 12.05
C VAL A 140 5.36 20.92 12.58
N PRO A 141 6.39 21.75 12.28
CA PRO A 141 6.40 22.93 11.40
C PRO A 141 6.50 22.59 9.89
N ASN A 142 6.84 21.36 9.54
CA ASN A 142 6.87 20.87 8.16
C ASN A 142 6.58 19.37 8.12
N CYS A 143 6.21 18.83 6.95
CA CYS A 143 5.83 17.43 6.81
C CYS A 143 7.01 16.43 6.93
N ALA A 144 8.27 16.87 6.85
CA ALA A 144 9.43 15.97 6.95
C ALA A 144 9.72 15.53 8.39
N VAL A 145 9.34 16.34 9.38
CA VAL A 145 9.49 16.06 10.82
C VAL A 145 8.16 15.74 11.51
N GLY A 146 7.05 15.93 10.79
CA GLY A 146 5.71 15.68 11.26
C GLY A 146 5.37 14.20 11.41
N GLY A 147 4.22 13.92 12.03
CA GLY A 147 3.66 12.58 12.17
C GLY A 147 2.38 12.40 11.36
N SER A 148 1.54 11.47 11.80
CA SER A 148 0.16 11.33 11.31
C SER A 148 -0.80 11.00 12.43
N THR A 149 -2.00 11.58 12.41
CA THR A 149 -3.12 11.23 13.28
C THR A 149 -4.08 10.30 12.55
N SER A 150 -4.70 9.37 13.26
CA SER A 150 -5.67 8.44 12.70
C SER A 150 -6.95 8.50 13.53
N ASN A 151 -8.08 8.73 12.86
CA ASN A 151 -9.40 8.84 13.49
C ASN A 151 -10.36 7.85 12.86
N SER A 152 -11.28 7.27 13.64
CA SER A 152 -12.30 6.38 13.09
C SER A 152 -13.20 7.13 12.11
N ALA A 153 -13.48 6.46 11.00
CA ALA A 153 -14.18 7.02 9.87
C ALA A 153 -15.24 6.06 9.33
N THR A 154 -16.37 6.63 8.91
CA THR A 154 -17.39 5.98 8.08
C THR A 154 -17.35 6.63 6.71
N VAL A 155 -17.26 5.81 5.67
CA VAL A 155 -17.17 6.24 4.28
C VAL A 155 -18.41 5.75 3.54
N THR A 156 -19.02 6.60 2.73
CA THR A 156 -20.16 6.25 1.89
C THR A 156 -19.87 6.68 0.47
N VAL A 157 -19.90 5.75 -0.49
CA VAL A 157 -19.78 6.05 -1.92
C VAL A 157 -21.12 5.86 -2.60
N SER A 158 -21.43 6.73 -3.55
CA SER A 158 -22.72 6.76 -4.24
C SER A 158 -22.57 7.25 -5.68
N GLY A 159 -23.70 7.36 -6.39
CA GLY A 159 -23.72 7.78 -7.79
C GLY A 159 -23.09 6.74 -8.71
N LEU A 160 -23.44 5.47 -8.53
CA LEU A 160 -22.98 4.37 -9.36
C LEU A 160 -23.49 4.54 -10.80
N THR A 161 -22.60 4.86 -11.73
CA THR A 161 -22.91 5.04 -13.16
C THR A 161 -21.83 4.38 -14.00
N GLY A 162 -22.22 3.51 -14.94
CA GLY A 162 -21.26 2.81 -15.81
C GLY A 162 -20.22 1.98 -15.06
N GLY A 163 -20.60 1.38 -13.92
CA GLY A 163 -19.68 0.60 -13.09
C GLY A 163 -18.72 1.43 -12.23
N ARG A 164 -18.95 2.73 -12.06
CA ARG A 164 -18.10 3.60 -11.25
C ARG A 164 -18.91 4.42 -10.25
N TYR A 165 -18.47 4.49 -8.99
CA TYR A 165 -19.00 5.48 -8.04
C TYR A 165 -18.43 6.86 -8.33
N THR A 166 -19.26 7.90 -8.21
CA THR A 166 -18.90 9.27 -8.60
C THR A 166 -18.85 10.24 -7.43
N SER A 167 -19.34 9.84 -6.26
CA SER A 167 -19.30 10.64 -5.04
C SER A 167 -18.83 9.80 -3.85
N MET A 168 -18.15 10.45 -2.91
CA MET A 168 -17.69 9.88 -1.65
C MET A 168 -17.93 10.90 -0.52
N HIS A 169 -18.64 10.46 0.50
CA HIS A 169 -18.85 11.18 1.74
C HIS A 169 -18.12 10.47 2.87
N ILE A 170 -17.46 11.22 3.75
CA ILE A 170 -16.69 10.67 4.87
C ILE A 170 -17.10 11.42 6.14
N SER A 171 -17.41 10.65 7.18
CA SER A 171 -17.63 11.15 8.54
C SER A 171 -16.55 10.61 9.46
N ALA A 172 -15.77 11.50 10.07
CA ALA A 172 -14.68 11.18 10.99
C ALA A 172 -14.67 12.17 12.17
N PRO A 173 -15.49 11.96 13.22
CA PRO A 173 -15.71 12.97 14.27
C PRO A 173 -14.46 13.43 15.03
N GLY A 174 -13.41 12.59 15.12
CA GLY A 174 -12.14 12.95 15.76
C GLY A 174 -11.14 13.67 14.85
N ALA A 175 -11.43 13.78 13.56
CA ALA A 175 -10.56 14.43 12.58
C ALA A 175 -10.60 15.96 12.70
N ARG A 176 -9.59 16.63 12.11
CA ARG A 176 -9.56 18.11 12.08
C ARG A 176 -10.76 18.68 11.33
N ASN A 177 -11.16 18.01 10.25
CA ASN A 177 -12.41 18.25 9.57
C ASN A 177 -13.29 17.00 9.69
N PRO A 178 -14.40 17.05 10.45
CA PRO A 178 -15.17 15.86 10.77
C PRO A 178 -16.00 15.33 9.60
N ILE A 179 -16.23 16.13 8.55
CA ILE A 179 -16.99 15.75 7.37
C ILE A 179 -16.21 16.12 6.11
N LEU A 180 -16.03 15.18 5.20
CA LEU A 180 -15.34 15.41 3.93
C LEU A 180 -16.17 14.86 2.77
N ASP A 181 -16.41 15.70 1.77
CA ASP A 181 -17.12 15.35 0.56
C ASP A 181 -16.18 15.43 -0.65
N TYR A 182 -16.16 14.36 -1.43
CA TYR A 182 -15.32 14.21 -2.62
C TYR A 182 -16.15 13.78 -3.83
N GLY A 183 -15.86 14.40 -4.97
CA GLY A 183 -16.23 13.90 -6.28
C GLY A 183 -15.15 12.92 -6.75
N LEU A 184 -15.55 11.70 -7.13
CA LEU A 184 -14.65 10.66 -7.63
C LEU A 184 -14.53 10.77 -9.15
N ARG A 185 -13.40 11.32 -9.61
CA ARG A 185 -13.08 11.49 -11.04
C ARG A 185 -12.12 10.39 -11.50
N LEU A 186 -11.86 10.36 -12.80
CA LEU A 186 -10.93 9.38 -13.40
C LEU A 186 -9.49 9.50 -12.90
N ASN A 187 -9.09 10.64 -12.33
CA ASN A 187 -7.75 10.88 -11.76
C ASN A 187 -7.80 11.01 -10.23
N GLY A 188 -8.80 10.38 -9.59
CA GLY A 188 -8.92 10.38 -8.15
C GLY A 188 -10.01 11.28 -7.57
N PRO A 189 -10.07 11.34 -6.23
CA PRO A 189 -10.98 12.19 -5.48
C PRO A 189 -10.64 13.68 -5.62
N VAL A 190 -11.67 14.52 -5.70
CA VAL A 190 -11.59 15.98 -5.75
C VAL A 190 -12.57 16.56 -4.74
N ILE A 191 -12.09 17.42 -3.85
CA ILE A 191 -12.94 18.11 -2.86
C ILE A 191 -14.13 18.81 -3.54
N GLN A 192 -15.32 18.69 -2.95
CA GLN A 192 -16.53 19.40 -3.41
C GLN A 192 -16.78 20.66 -2.58
#